data_AF-B1BPQ9-F1
#
_entry.id   AF-B1BPQ9-F1
#
_cell.length_a   1.000
_cell.length_b   1.000
_cell.length_c   1.000
_cell.angle_alpha   90.00
_cell.angle_beta   90.00
_cell.angle_gamma   90.00
#
_symmetry.space_group_name_H-M   'P 1'
#
loop_
_entity.id
_entity.type
_entity.pdbx_description
1 polymer ?
#
loop_
_entity_poly.entity_id
_entity_poly.type
_entity_poly.pdbx_seq_one_letter_code
_entity_poly.pdbx_strand_id
1 'polypeptide(L)'
;MGIPKSVIKINKGNVKFISNVDRVNYTLNELTRAALRDTGKFICNVFRNMYYSKFKKRKGRVGKFTQYWVRRKDSDLQVGLKPNAFYGGFQEFGSSKTKRLGLLTKAVQSNLPKIIEIQSKYLSSLENEAQALALIDEKEQKGGADSE
;
A
#
# COMPACT_ATOMS: atom_id res chain seq x y z
N MET A 1 -31.09 -3.74 30.56
CA MET A 1 -30.79 -2.62 29.64
C MET A 1 -29.51 -2.96 28.90
N GLY A 2 -29.57 -3.14 27.57
CA GLY A 2 -28.40 -3.35 26.72
C GLY A 2 -28.26 -2.16 25.79
N ILE A 3 -27.21 -1.37 26.00
CA ILE A 3 -26.95 -0.05 25.44
C ILE A 3 -27.04 -0.11 23.90
N PRO A 4 -27.75 0.81 23.23
CA PRO A 4 -28.00 0.70 21.80
C PRO A 4 -26.69 0.85 21.01
N LYS A 5 -26.54 0.05 19.95
CA LYS A 5 -25.52 0.23 18.92
C LYS A 5 -25.66 1.67 18.40
N SER A 6 -24.76 2.58 18.80
CA SER A 6 -24.81 3.96 18.37
C SER A 6 -24.56 4.00 16.87
N VAL A 7 -25.67 4.24 16.19
CA VAL A 7 -25.88 4.20 14.76
C VAL A 7 -24.94 5.18 14.07
N ILE A 8 -24.21 4.61 13.10
CA ILE A 8 -23.39 5.28 12.09
C ILE A 8 -24.17 6.46 11.49
N LYS A 9 -23.66 7.69 11.64
CA LYS A 9 -24.02 8.82 10.77
C LYS A 9 -22.76 9.31 10.07
N ILE A 10 -22.57 8.82 8.85
CA ILE A 10 -21.54 9.30 7.93
C ILE A 10 -22.02 10.64 7.37
N ASN A 11 -21.23 11.69 7.55
CA ASN A 11 -21.22 12.79 6.59
C ASN A 11 -19.77 13.18 6.31
N LYS A 12 -19.42 13.20 5.02
CA LYS A 12 -18.05 13.41 4.51
C LYS A 12 -17.39 14.64 5.17
N GLY A 13 -16.20 14.46 5.74
CA GLY A 13 -15.34 15.53 6.26
C GLY A 13 -15.42 15.83 7.77
N ASN A 14 -16.27 15.14 8.53
CA ASN A 14 -16.49 15.37 9.96
C ASN A 14 -16.51 14.05 10.76
N VAL A 15 -15.35 13.48 11.07
CA VAL A 15 -15.27 12.32 11.96
C VAL A 15 -15.58 12.79 13.39
N LYS A 16 -16.80 12.50 13.88
CA LYS A 16 -17.16 12.71 15.29
C LYS A 16 -16.95 11.40 16.05
N PHE A 17 -15.98 11.39 16.95
CA PHE A 17 -15.75 10.26 17.84
C PHE A 17 -16.80 10.25 18.95
N ILE A 18 -17.55 9.16 19.06
CA ILE A 18 -18.58 8.97 20.09
C ILE A 18 -17.93 8.52 21.40
N SER A 19 -16.83 7.76 21.31
CA SER A 19 -16.06 7.26 22.44
C SER A 19 -14.55 7.35 22.20
N ASN A 20 -13.77 7.36 23.28
CA ASN A 20 -12.30 7.30 23.20
C ASN A 20 -11.82 5.99 22.55
N VAL A 21 -12.57 4.90 22.69
CA VAL A 21 -12.26 3.61 22.07
C VAL A 21 -12.42 3.68 20.55
N ASP A 22 -13.49 4.31 20.05
CA ASP A 22 -13.69 4.51 18.62
C ASP A 22 -12.61 5.41 18.00
N ARG A 23 -12.16 6.41 18.77
CA ARG A 23 -11.05 7.30 18.37
C ARG A 23 -9.76 6.53 18.19
N VAL A 24 -9.38 5.71 19.17
CA VAL A 24 -8.15 4.89 19.10
C VAL A 24 -8.24 3.86 17.98
N ASN A 25 -9.38 3.20 17.80
CA ASN A 25 -9.57 2.24 16.72
C ASN A 25 -9.48 2.90 15.35
N TYR A 26 -10.01 4.13 15.20
CA TYR A 26 -9.90 4.88 13.96
C TYR A 26 -8.46 5.28 13.66
N THR A 27 -7.75 5.85 14.64
CA THR A 27 -6.36 6.29 14.47
C THR A 27 -5.44 5.11 14.15
N LEU A 28 -5.60 3.97 14.83
CA LEU A 28 -4.84 2.75 14.53
C LEU A 28 -5.06 2.25 13.11
N ASN A 29 -6.32 2.21 12.65
CA ASN A 29 -6.65 1.75 11.30
C ASN A 29 -6.05 2.69 10.24
N GLU A 30 -6.18 4.00 10.41
CA GLU A 30 -5.64 4.95 9.42
C GLU A 30 -4.11 5.01 9.42
N LEU A 31 -3.45 4.89 10.57
CA LEU A 31 -1.99 4.76 10.63
C LEU A 31 -1.49 3.49 9.96
N THR A 32 -2.17 2.37 10.20
CA THR A 32 -1.86 1.10 9.52
C THR A 32 -1.99 1.26 8.01
N ARG A 33 -3.04 1.93 7.54
CA ARG A 33 -3.22 2.22 6.11
C ARG A 33 -2.16 3.15 5.55
N ALA A 34 -1.78 4.20 6.28
CA ALA A 34 -0.70 5.09 5.87
C ALA A 34 0.64 4.34 5.73
N ALA A 35 0.98 3.51 6.72
CA ALA A 35 2.18 2.68 6.69
C ALA A 35 2.18 1.70 5.49
N LEU A 36 1.04 1.06 5.22
CA LEU A 36 0.88 0.17 4.06
C LEU A 36 0.97 0.92 2.72
N ARG A 37 0.44 2.16 2.63
CA ARG A 37 0.54 3.00 1.41
C ARG A 37 1.99 3.34 1.11
N ASP A 38 2.75 3.78 2.11
CA ASP A 38 4.17 4.10 1.95
C ASP A 38 5.00 2.88 1.56
N THR A 39 4.69 1.74 2.20
CA THR A 39 5.31 0.45 1.86
C THR A 39 4.99 0.06 0.41
N GLY A 40 3.74 0.20 -0.03
CA GLY A 40 3.32 -0.08 -1.40
C GLY A 40 4.00 0.82 -2.44
N LYS A 41 4.10 2.13 -2.14
CA LYS A 41 4.80 3.11 -2.98
C LYS A 41 6.29 2.78 -3.11
N PHE A 42 6.94 2.43 -2.00
CA PHE A 42 8.34 2.02 -1.98
C PHE A 42 8.57 0.77 -2.81
N ILE A 43 7.80 -0.30 -2.58
CA ILE A 43 7.93 -1.57 -3.32
C ILE A 43 7.71 -1.36 -4.82
N CYS A 44 6.71 -0.57 -5.22
CA CYS A 44 6.48 -0.27 -6.64
C CYS A 44 7.67 0.44 -7.29
N ASN A 45 8.31 1.38 -6.57
CA ASN A 45 9.48 2.08 -7.09
C ASN A 45 10.70 1.15 -7.21
N VAL A 46 10.95 0.32 -6.20
CA VAL A 46 12.02 -0.69 -6.22
C VAL A 46 11.82 -1.67 -7.38
N PHE A 47 10.61 -2.22 -7.52
CA PHE A 47 10.29 -3.13 -8.61
C PHE A 47 10.52 -2.49 -9.96
N ARG A 48 10.06 -1.24 -10.16
CA ARG A 48 10.25 -0.51 -11.41
C ARG A 48 11.73 -0.37 -11.77
N ASN A 49 12.57 -0.03 -10.78
CA ASN A 49 14.01 0.08 -10.97
C ASN A 49 14.64 -1.27 -11.30
N MET A 50 14.30 -2.34 -10.55
CA MET A 50 14.79 -3.69 -10.83
C MET A 50 14.40 -4.20 -12.21
N TYR A 51 13.15 -3.93 -12.62
CA TYR A 51 12.63 -4.31 -13.94
C TYR A 51 13.42 -3.64 -15.05
N TYR A 52 13.54 -2.30 -15.03
CA TYR A 52 14.23 -1.58 -16.11
C TYR A 52 15.74 -1.75 -16.11
N SER A 53 16.37 -2.11 -14.99
CA SER A 53 17.79 -2.47 -14.93
C SER A 53 18.07 -3.84 -15.55
N LYS A 54 17.11 -4.76 -15.51
CA LYS A 54 17.30 -6.13 -16.01
C LYS A 54 17.18 -6.25 -17.53
N PHE A 55 16.43 -5.36 -18.17
CA PHE A 55 16.19 -5.41 -19.62
C PHE A 55 16.95 -4.30 -20.35
N LYS A 56 17.83 -4.67 -21.28
CA LYS A 56 18.60 -3.71 -22.12
C LYS A 56 17.71 -2.75 -22.93
N LYS A 57 16.53 -3.21 -23.36
CA LYS A 57 15.54 -2.37 -24.05
C LYS A 57 14.40 -2.05 -23.09
N ARG A 58 14.21 -0.78 -22.77
CA ARG A 58 13.05 -0.28 -22.00
C ARG A 58 11.77 -0.28 -22.87
N LYS A 59 11.43 -1.42 -23.44
CA LYS A 59 10.17 -1.61 -24.18
C LYS A 59 9.14 -2.18 -23.22
N GLY A 60 7.99 -1.50 -23.11
CA GLY A 60 6.86 -1.96 -22.31
C GLY A 60 6.42 -0.95 -21.25
N ARG A 61 5.13 -1.02 -20.92
CA ARG A 61 4.46 -0.14 -19.96
C ARG A 61 4.41 -0.73 -18.55
N VAL A 62 5.26 -1.71 -18.24
CA VAL A 62 5.22 -2.47 -16.98
C VAL A 62 5.41 -1.55 -15.76
N GLY A 63 6.32 -0.57 -15.84
CA GLY A 63 6.45 0.45 -14.79
C GLY A 63 5.20 1.31 -14.60
N LYS A 64 4.49 1.69 -15.68
CA LYS A 64 3.24 2.48 -15.63
C LYS A 64 2.04 1.66 -15.13
N PHE A 65 2.12 0.34 -15.17
CA PHE A 65 1.03 -0.55 -14.75
C PHE A 65 1.33 -1.33 -13.47
N THR A 66 2.47 -1.04 -12.83
CA THR A 66 2.73 -1.52 -11.47
C THR A 66 1.93 -0.67 -10.51
N GLN A 67 1.06 -1.30 -9.75
CA GLN A 67 0.13 -0.63 -8.86
C GLN A 67 0.06 -1.36 -7.53
N TYR A 68 -0.28 -0.62 -6.49
CA TYR A 68 -0.59 -1.16 -5.18
C TYR A 68 -2.02 -0.82 -4.78
N TRP A 69 -2.60 -1.67 -3.94
CA TRP A 69 -3.93 -1.53 -3.37
C TRP A 69 -3.86 -1.81 -1.88
N VAL A 70 -4.21 -0.82 -1.06
CA VAL A 70 -4.38 -0.98 0.38
C VAL A 70 -5.86 -1.19 0.64
N ARG A 71 -6.27 -2.38 1.06
CA ARG A 71 -7.69 -2.69 1.26
C ARG A 71 -8.13 -2.20 2.64
N ARG A 72 -9.16 -1.35 2.65
CA ARG A 72 -9.68 -0.73 3.88
C ARG A 72 -10.33 -1.72 4.85
N LYS A 73 -10.99 -2.76 4.35
CA LYS A 73 -11.71 -3.74 5.20
C LYS A 73 -10.78 -4.76 5.84
N ASP A 74 -9.83 -5.27 5.05
CA ASP A 74 -8.93 -6.35 5.47
C ASP A 74 -7.59 -5.83 6.03
N SER A 75 -7.34 -4.52 5.92
CA SER A 75 -6.12 -3.84 6.37
C SER A 75 -4.83 -4.47 5.85
N ASP A 76 -4.80 -4.82 4.57
CA ASP A 76 -3.65 -5.44 3.93
C ASP A 76 -3.23 -4.73 2.63
N LEU A 77 -2.03 -5.08 2.17
CA LEU A 77 -1.39 -4.51 0.99
C LEU A 77 -1.29 -5.57 -0.11
N GLN A 78 -1.88 -5.28 -1.27
CA GLN A 78 -1.62 -6.00 -2.50
C GLN A 78 -0.76 -5.16 -3.44
N VAL A 79 0.24 -5.79 -4.04
CA VAL A 79 1.07 -5.17 -5.07
C VAL A 79 1.04 -6.07 -6.30
N GLY A 80 0.86 -5.48 -7.47
CA GLY A 80 0.77 -6.26 -8.69
C GLY A 80 0.81 -5.43 -9.96
N LEU A 81 0.54 -6.11 -11.07
CA LEU A 81 0.56 -5.55 -12.40
C LEU A 81 -0.86 -5.53 -12.95
N LYS A 82 -1.28 -4.39 -13.50
CA LYS A 82 -2.54 -4.27 -14.24
C LYS A 82 -2.49 -5.07 -15.56
N PRO A 83 -3.65 -5.48 -16.11
CA PRO A 83 -3.72 -6.29 -17.33
C PRO A 83 -2.94 -5.73 -18.54
N ASN A 84 -2.86 -4.41 -18.66
CA ASN A 84 -2.12 -3.74 -19.74
C ASN A 84 -0.58 -3.89 -19.64
N ALA A 85 -0.07 -4.52 -18.57
CA ALA A 85 1.29 -5.02 -18.45
C ALA A 85 1.35 -6.56 -18.55
N PHE A 86 0.60 -7.13 -19.51
CA PHE A 86 0.52 -8.55 -19.80
C PHE A 86 1.89 -9.27 -19.70
N TYR A 87 2.90 -8.78 -20.43
CA TYR A 87 4.25 -9.36 -20.41
C TYR A 87 4.95 -9.30 -19.05
N GLY A 88 4.64 -8.32 -18.20
CA GLY A 88 5.20 -8.24 -16.85
C GLY A 88 4.72 -9.40 -15.96
N GLY A 89 3.47 -9.83 -16.11
CA GLY A 89 2.94 -11.01 -15.42
C GLY A 89 3.67 -12.30 -15.83
N PHE A 90 3.88 -12.51 -17.13
CA PHE A 90 4.63 -13.67 -17.63
C PHE A 90 6.10 -13.66 -17.22
N GLN A 91 6.70 -12.48 -17.07
CA GLN A 91 8.08 -12.36 -16.58
C GLN A 91 8.16 -12.65 -15.07
N GLU A 92 7.13 -12.31 -14.31
CA GLU A 92 7.06 -12.57 -12.88
C GLU A 92 6.90 -14.06 -12.56
N PHE A 93 5.97 -14.74 -13.23
CA PHE A 93 5.65 -16.16 -13.00
C PHE A 93 6.43 -17.13 -13.89
N GLY A 94 6.97 -16.65 -15.00
CA GLY A 94 7.53 -17.49 -16.06
C GLY A 94 6.44 -17.97 -17.03
N SER A 95 6.89 -18.57 -18.13
CA SER A 95 6.06 -19.26 -19.11
C SER A 95 6.77 -20.53 -19.56
N SER A 96 6.14 -21.35 -20.39
CA SER A 96 6.79 -22.54 -20.99
C SER A 96 8.13 -22.21 -21.66
N LYS A 97 8.29 -21.00 -22.23
CA LYS A 97 9.51 -20.57 -22.93
C LYS A 97 10.43 -19.68 -22.11
N THR A 98 9.98 -19.18 -20.95
CA THR A 98 10.73 -18.17 -20.17
C THR A 98 10.78 -18.52 -18.69
N LYS A 99 11.98 -18.55 -18.12
CA LYS A 99 12.17 -18.80 -16.69
C LYS A 99 11.52 -17.70 -15.83
N ARG A 100 10.98 -18.10 -14.67
CA ARG A 100 10.43 -17.21 -13.64
C ARG A 100 11.50 -16.21 -13.18
N LEU A 101 11.26 -14.90 -13.32
CA LEU A 101 12.19 -13.89 -12.81
C LEU A 101 11.90 -13.52 -11.36
N GLY A 102 10.61 -13.54 -10.95
CA GLY A 102 10.17 -13.28 -9.58
C GLY A 102 10.62 -11.92 -9.04
N LEU A 103 10.53 -10.87 -9.85
CA LEU A 103 11.08 -9.55 -9.54
C LEU A 103 10.29 -8.85 -8.42
N LEU A 104 8.96 -8.95 -8.37
CA LEU A 104 8.16 -8.42 -7.26
C LEU A 104 8.48 -9.15 -5.96
N THR A 105 8.52 -10.50 -6.00
CA THR A 105 8.86 -11.28 -4.81
C THR A 105 10.26 -10.93 -4.28
N LYS A 106 11.24 -10.81 -5.19
CA LYS A 106 12.61 -10.40 -4.83
C LYS A 106 12.67 -8.98 -4.28
N ALA A 107 11.94 -8.04 -4.88
CA ALA A 107 11.91 -6.66 -4.42
C ALA A 107 11.43 -6.55 -2.96
N VAL A 108 10.47 -7.38 -2.56
CA VAL A 108 10.02 -7.46 -1.16
C VAL A 108 11.07 -8.11 -0.27
N GLN A 109 11.54 -9.31 -0.64
CA GLN A 109 12.48 -10.08 0.19
C GLN A 109 13.80 -9.34 0.43
N SER A 110 14.34 -8.66 -0.57
CA SER A 110 15.61 -7.93 -0.45
C SER A 110 15.49 -6.64 0.35
N ASN A 111 14.27 -6.14 0.60
CA ASN A 111 14.05 -4.87 1.29
C ASN A 111 13.23 -5.02 2.58
N LEU A 112 13.16 -6.22 3.15
CA LEU A 112 12.49 -6.45 4.43
C LEU A 112 12.93 -5.47 5.54
N PRO A 113 14.24 -5.16 5.73
CA PRO A 113 14.65 -4.20 6.74
C PRO A 113 14.04 -2.81 6.53
N LYS A 114 13.96 -2.35 5.27
CA LYS A 114 13.39 -1.04 4.96
C LYS A 114 11.88 -1.01 5.13
N ILE A 115 11.20 -2.11 4.82
CA ILE A 115 9.77 -2.28 5.08
C ILE A 115 9.51 -2.19 6.60
N ILE A 116 10.30 -2.89 7.40
CA ILE A 116 10.21 -2.83 8.87
C ILE A 116 10.45 -1.39 9.35
N GLU A 117 11.47 -0.70 8.85
CA GLU A 117 11.75 0.70 9.20
C GLU A 117 10.55 1.63 8.90
N ILE A 118 9.94 1.49 7.73
CA ILE A 118 8.75 2.27 7.35
C ILE A 118 7.61 2.01 8.32
N GLN A 119 7.30 0.74 8.60
CA GLN A 119 6.20 0.34 9.50
C GLN A 119 6.46 0.81 10.94
N SER A 120 7.70 0.67 11.44
CA SER A 120 8.09 1.09 12.78
C SER A 120 7.92 2.59 13.01
N LYS A 121 8.17 3.43 12.00
CA LYS A 121 7.96 4.89 12.11
C LYS A 121 6.52 5.24 12.47
N TYR A 122 5.55 4.55 11.88
CA TYR A 122 4.14 4.76 12.19
C TYR A 122 3.74 4.18 13.55
N LEU A 123 4.36 3.07 13.96
CA LEU A 123 4.14 2.50 15.29
C LEU A 123 4.68 3.41 16.40
N SER A 124 5.87 4.00 16.23
CA SER A 124 6.41 4.99 17.16
C SER A 124 5.58 6.27 17.20
N SER A 125 4.94 6.66 16.10
CA SER A 125 4.06 7.83 16.08
C SER A 125 2.78 7.66 16.92
N LEU A 126 2.42 6.43 17.30
CA LEU A 126 1.30 6.20 18.23
C LEU A 126 1.57 6.73 19.64
N GLU A 127 2.84 6.84 20.05
CA GLU A 127 3.20 7.39 21.35
C GLU A 127 2.85 8.89 21.46
N ASN A 128 2.62 9.57 20.32
CA ASN A 128 2.26 10.99 20.27
C ASN A 128 1.06 11.25 19.34
N GLU A 129 -0.11 11.46 19.94
CA GLU A 129 -1.39 11.57 19.24
C GLU A 129 -1.44 12.69 18.19
N ALA A 130 -0.74 13.80 18.42
CA ALA A 130 -0.67 14.92 17.47
C ALA A 130 0.10 14.54 16.20
N GLN A 131 1.16 13.73 16.32
CA GLN A 131 1.94 13.24 15.19
C GLN A 131 1.17 12.18 14.40
N ALA A 132 0.46 11.30 15.10
CA ALA A 132 -0.42 10.31 14.50
C ALA A 132 -1.49 10.95 13.59
N LEU A 133 -2.17 11.99 14.08
CA LEU A 133 -3.24 12.67 13.32
C LEU A 133 -2.71 13.39 12.07
N ALA A 134 -1.50 13.94 12.11
CA ALA A 134 -0.88 14.61 10.96
C ALA A 134 -0.50 13.65 9.82
N LEU A 135 -0.32 12.36 10.12
CA LEU A 135 0.07 11.32 9.16
C LEU A 135 -1.12 10.66 8.45
N ILE A 136 -2.36 10.97 8.87
CA ILE A 136 -3.57 10.37 8.33
C ILE A 136 -4.02 11.14 7.07
N ASP A 137 -3.98 10.48 5.92
CA ASP A 137 -4.67 10.92 4.70
C ASP A 137 -5.88 10.01 4.43
N GLU A 138 -7.08 10.57 4.52
CA GLU A 138 -8.36 9.86 4.36
C GLU A 138 -8.66 9.50 2.90
N LYS A 139 -7.91 10.04 1.92
CA LYS A 139 -8.14 9.77 0.50
C LYS A 139 -7.82 8.32 0.13
N GLU A 140 -8.66 7.70 -0.70
CA GLU A 140 -8.33 6.43 -1.35
C GLU A 140 -7.25 6.65 -2.40
N GLN A 141 -5.99 6.48 -2.00
CA GLN A 141 -4.87 6.53 -2.92
C GLN A 141 -4.68 5.18 -3.60
N LYS A 142 -4.87 5.16 -4.92
CA LYS A 142 -4.38 4.10 -5.81
C LYS A 142 -3.11 4.62 -6.47
N GLY A 143 -1.93 4.20 -6.01
CA GLY A 143 -0.68 4.71 -6.59
C GLY A 143 -0.29 3.96 -7.87
N GLY A 144 0.31 4.66 -8.84
CA GLY A 144 0.98 4.04 -9.98
C GLY A 144 0.31 4.20 -11.35
N ALA A 145 -0.78 4.96 -11.49
CA ALA A 145 -1.44 5.17 -12.79
C ALA A 145 -1.83 6.62 -13.12
N ASP A 146 -1.40 7.61 -12.35
CA ASP A 146 -1.68 9.02 -12.65
C ASP A 146 -0.50 9.64 -13.40
N SER A 147 -0.58 9.51 -14.71
CA SER A 147 -0.06 10.46 -15.68
C SER A 147 -0.92 10.27 -16.91
N GLU A 148 -1.54 11.36 -17.36
CA GLU A 148 -2.24 11.57 -18.63
C GLU A 148 -1.87 10.57 -19.75
#